data_AF-A0A2N8P166-F1
#
_entry.id   AF-A0A2N8P166-F1
#
_cell.length_a   1.000
_cell.length_b   1.000
_cell.length_c   1.000
_cell.angle_alpha   90.00
_cell.angle_beta   90.00
_cell.angle_gamma   90.00
#
_symmetry.space_group_name_H-M   'P 1'
#
loop_
_entity.id
_entity.type
_entity.pdbx_description
1 polymer ?
#
loop_
_entity_poly.entity_id
_entity_poly.type
_entity_poly.pdbx_seq_one_letter_code
_entity_poly.pdbx_strand_id
1 'polypeptide(L)'
;MWHRLIFGLWFRPVEVLDEARDRSVWGAAAFLCLLCGALGTLGNDSFWEGWRVGPGQALEAMALADGVLLLASLLLGVATQAIARRLGGNGKFGPTVTLFVVIFWATDLPRLALDACLPGDSYPVRAAAWITSAFGYAFAALLIRGQHHLPTHKAVAAVSVQMLAAVALLKFPPGA
;
A
#
# COMPACT_ATOMS: atom_id res chain seq x y z
N MET A 1 14.16 6.92 12.77
CA MET A 1 12.75 7.30 13.00
C MET A 1 11.78 6.48 12.17
N TRP A 2 11.93 6.35 10.85
CA TRP A 2 10.99 5.62 9.98
C TRP A 2 10.85 4.11 10.23
N HIS A 3 11.94 3.43 10.61
CA HIS A 3 11.91 2.01 11.00
C HIS A 3 10.99 1.75 12.20
N ARG A 4 10.92 2.67 13.17
CA ARG A 4 10.00 2.57 14.33
C ARG A 4 8.54 2.63 13.89
N LEU A 5 8.24 3.40 12.84
CA LEU A 5 6.90 3.48 12.27
C LEU A 5 6.47 2.13 11.68
N ILE A 6 7.35 1.51 10.89
CA ILE A 6 7.05 0.25 10.20
C ILE A 6 6.89 -0.90 11.21
N PHE A 7 7.87 -1.08 12.12
CA PHE A 7 7.77 -2.12 13.14
C PHE A 7 6.66 -1.83 14.16
N GLY A 8 6.49 -0.58 14.55
CA GLY A 8 5.45 -0.19 15.48
C GLY A 8 4.05 -0.37 14.91
N LEU A 9 3.84 -0.31 13.59
CA LEU A 9 2.56 -0.65 12.98
C LEU A 9 2.16 -2.11 13.23
N TRP A 10 3.13 -3.02 13.34
CA TRP A 10 2.87 -4.43 13.63
C TRP A 10 2.52 -4.68 15.10
N PHE A 11 3.20 -3.99 16.03
CA PHE A 11 3.07 -4.28 17.46
C PHE A 11 2.15 -3.33 18.22
N ARG A 12 2.06 -2.07 17.80
CA ARG A 12 1.29 -0.99 18.46
C ARG A 12 0.71 -0.01 17.43
N PRO A 13 -0.16 -0.48 16.53
CA PRO A 13 -0.57 0.31 15.39
C PRO A 13 -1.31 1.59 15.76
N VAL A 14 -2.16 1.56 16.80
CA VAL A 14 -2.97 2.73 17.19
C VAL A 14 -2.08 3.86 17.70
N GLU A 15 -1.13 3.55 18.59
CA GLU A 15 -0.17 4.54 19.12
C GLU A 15 0.69 5.15 18.00
N VAL A 16 1.14 4.32 17.05
CA VAL A 16 1.96 4.78 15.92
C VAL A 16 1.16 5.62 14.93
N LEU A 17 -0.10 5.24 14.66
CA LEU A 17 -1.00 6.01 13.81
C LEU A 17 -1.31 7.37 14.41
N ASP A 18 -1.50 7.45 15.73
CA ASP A 18 -1.71 8.71 16.43
C ASP A 18 -0.44 9.58 16.49
N GLU A 19 0.75 8.99 16.69
CA GLU A 19 2.00 9.76 16.66
C GLU A 19 2.31 10.31 15.26
N ALA A 20 2.04 9.51 14.23
CA ALA A 20 2.26 9.92 12.84
C ALA A 20 1.10 10.72 12.24
N ARG A 21 -0.02 10.86 12.96
CA ARG A 21 -1.21 11.56 12.47
C ARG A 21 -0.97 13.03 12.19
N ASP A 22 -0.04 13.65 12.91
CA ASP A 22 0.31 15.06 12.73
C ASP A 22 1.54 15.30 11.84
N ARG A 23 2.25 14.24 11.44
CA ARG A 23 3.48 14.34 10.64
C ARG A 23 3.30 13.65 9.30
N SER A 24 3.54 14.37 8.20
CA SER A 24 3.57 13.74 6.87
C SER A 24 4.78 12.83 6.74
N VAL A 25 4.53 11.59 6.35
CA VAL A 25 5.50 10.48 6.35
C VAL A 25 5.91 10.09 4.92
N TRP A 26 6.29 11.08 4.10
CA TRP A 26 6.66 10.89 2.68
C TRP A 26 7.82 9.93 2.45
N GLY A 27 8.87 10.01 3.27
CA GLY A 27 10.06 9.16 3.15
C GLY A 27 9.77 7.67 3.34
N ALA A 28 9.04 7.30 4.40
CA ALA A 28 8.63 5.90 4.59
C ALA A 28 7.62 5.45 3.53
N ALA A 29 6.67 6.30 3.14
CA ALA A 29 5.71 5.95 2.11
C ALA A 29 6.42 5.59 0.79
N ALA A 30 7.36 6.43 0.35
CA ALA A 30 8.15 6.17 -0.84
C ALA A 30 9.04 4.94 -0.67
N PHE A 31 9.80 4.86 0.43
CA PHE A 31 10.69 3.73 0.67
C PHE A 31 9.95 2.39 0.69
N LEU A 32 8.82 2.30 1.39
CA LEU A 32 8.07 1.06 1.53
C LEU A 32 7.40 0.66 0.20
N CYS A 33 6.88 1.64 -0.55
CA CYS A 33 6.32 1.39 -1.87
C CYS A 33 7.38 0.87 -2.85
N LEU A 34 8.54 1.52 -2.91
CA LEU A 34 9.64 1.09 -3.78
C LEU A 34 10.21 -0.26 -3.36
N LEU A 35 10.37 -0.50 -2.05
CA LEU A 35 10.82 -1.80 -1.55
C LEU A 35 9.85 -2.91 -1.94
N CYS A 36 8.55 -2.70 -1.78
CA CYS A 36 7.54 -3.69 -2.15
C CYS A 36 7.41 -3.86 -3.67
N GLY A 37 7.56 -2.80 -4.45
CA GLY A 37 7.61 -2.87 -5.92
C GLY A 37 8.82 -3.67 -6.41
N ALA A 38 10.01 -3.39 -5.86
CA ALA A 38 11.21 -4.17 -6.10
C ALA A 38 11.05 -5.65 -5.70
N LEU A 39 10.45 -5.93 -4.54
CA LEU A 39 10.17 -7.32 -4.13
C LEU A 39 9.21 -8.02 -5.10
N GLY A 40 8.16 -7.33 -5.55
CA GLY A 40 7.21 -7.87 -6.52
C GLY A 40 7.82 -8.12 -7.90
N THR A 41 8.73 -7.27 -8.36
CA THR A 41 9.44 -7.45 -9.63
C THR A 41 10.48 -8.57 -9.55
N LEU A 42 11.22 -8.67 -8.44
CA LEU A 42 12.19 -9.75 -8.21
C LEU A 42 11.54 -11.13 -8.07
N GLY A 43 10.30 -11.19 -7.57
CA GLY A 43 9.51 -12.42 -7.49
C GLY A 43 8.93 -12.88 -8.84
N ASN A 44 9.06 -12.08 -9.90
CA ASN A 44 8.52 -12.40 -11.23
C ASN A 44 9.59 -13.03 -12.12
N ASP A 45 9.34 -14.25 -12.63
CA ASP A 45 10.25 -14.96 -13.52
C ASP A 45 10.60 -14.17 -14.79
N SER A 46 9.67 -13.37 -15.32
CA SER A 46 9.91 -12.52 -16.49
C SER A 46 11.01 -11.47 -16.28
N PHE A 47 11.21 -11.02 -15.04
CA PHE A 47 12.32 -10.12 -14.72
C PHE A 47 13.67 -10.81 -14.91
N TRP A 48 13.79 -12.05 -14.43
CA TRP A 48 15.03 -12.83 -14.54
C TRP A 48 15.35 -13.25 -15.97
N GLU A 49 14.32 -13.52 -16.77
CA GLU A 49 14.47 -13.72 -18.21
C GLU A 49 15.01 -12.46 -18.90
N GLY A 50 14.40 -11.29 -18.63
CA GLY A 50 14.87 -10.00 -19.15
C GLY A 50 16.29 -9.65 -18.68
N TRP A 51 16.62 -9.96 -17.43
CA TRP A 51 17.95 -9.75 -16.86
C TRP A 51 19.04 -10.52 -17.61
N ARG A 52 18.76 -11.76 -18.02
CA ARG A 52 19.72 -12.59 -18.78
C ARG A 52 19.99 -12.04 -20.18
N VAL A 53 19.01 -11.35 -20.78
CA VAL A 53 19.13 -10.76 -22.12
C VAL A 53 19.80 -9.39 -22.07
N GLY A 54 19.40 -8.54 -21.12
CA GLY A 54 19.86 -7.16 -21.02
C GLY A 54 19.62 -6.56 -19.64
N PRO A 55 20.59 -6.66 -18.71
CA PRO A 55 20.44 -6.15 -17.34
C PRO A 55 20.06 -4.68 -17.26
N GLY A 56 20.58 -3.85 -18.17
CA GLY A 56 20.25 -2.42 -18.23
C GLY A 56 18.78 -2.16 -18.53
N GLN A 57 18.21 -2.87 -19.51
CA GLN A 57 16.79 -2.74 -19.88
C GLN A 57 15.88 -3.29 -18.78
N ALA A 58 16.27 -4.38 -18.13
CA ALA A 58 15.53 -4.94 -16.99
C ALA A 58 15.48 -3.95 -15.81
N LEU A 59 16.61 -3.29 -15.49
CA LEU A 59 16.66 -2.27 -14.45
C LEU A 59 15.84 -1.02 -14.80
N GLU A 60 15.91 -0.55 -16.04
CA GLU A 60 15.10 0.59 -16.50
C GLU A 60 13.60 0.28 -16.41
N ALA A 61 13.18 -0.91 -16.86
CA ALA A 61 11.80 -1.35 -16.76
C ALA A 61 11.33 -1.45 -15.30
N MET A 62 12.17 -2.00 -14.41
CA MET A 62 11.89 -2.06 -12.97
C MET A 62 11.72 -0.66 -12.36
N ALA A 63 12.64 0.26 -12.65
CA ALA A 63 12.59 1.63 -12.15
C ALA A 63 11.34 2.40 -12.63
N LEU A 64 10.95 2.20 -13.90
CA LEU A 64 9.72 2.78 -14.45
C LEU A 64 8.48 2.18 -13.78
N ALA A 65 8.43 0.86 -13.61
CA ALA A 65 7.31 0.18 -12.95
C ALA A 65 7.13 0.65 -11.51
N ASP A 66 8.22 0.74 -10.74
CA ASP A 66 8.24 1.24 -9.36
C ASP A 66 7.81 2.71 -9.28
N GLY A 67 8.24 3.54 -10.23
CA GLY A 67 7.82 4.94 -10.33
C GLY A 67 6.32 5.10 -10.58
N VAL A 68 5.76 4.30 -11.50
CA VAL A 68 4.32 4.26 -11.79
C VAL A 68 3.54 3.75 -10.58
N LEU A 69 4.04 2.72 -9.91
CA LEU A 69 3.43 2.14 -8.73
C LEU A 69 3.39 3.12 -7.55
N LEU A 70 4.46 3.88 -7.34
CA LEU A 70 4.52 4.94 -6.34
C LEU A 70 3.50 6.04 -6.65
N LEU A 71 3.42 6.49 -7.90
CA LEU A 71 2.45 7.48 -8.32
C LEU A 71 1.01 6.98 -8.13
N ALA A 72 0.72 5.74 -8.54
CA ALA A 72 -0.59 5.11 -8.36
C ALA A 72 -0.96 5.01 -6.87
N SER A 73 -0.03 4.61 -6.01
CA SER A 73 -0.22 4.52 -4.56
C SER A 73 -0.56 5.88 -3.94
N LEU A 74 0.15 6.93 -4.36
CA LEU A 74 -0.12 8.30 -3.90
C LEU A 74 -1.49 8.80 -4.37
N LEU A 75 -1.82 8.60 -5.65
CA LEU A 75 -3.13 8.96 -6.21
C LEU A 75 -4.27 8.24 -5.50
N LEU A 76 -4.07 6.97 -5.13
CA LEU A 76 -5.04 6.20 -4.37
C LEU A 76 -5.26 6.82 -2.98
N GLY A 77 -4.19 7.21 -2.28
CA GLY A 77 -4.31 7.93 -1.00
C GLY A 77 -5.00 9.29 -1.14
N VAL A 78 -4.74 10.01 -2.23
CA VAL A 78 -5.43 11.27 -2.56
C VAL A 78 -6.91 11.03 -2.80
N ALA A 79 -7.27 9.94 -3.49
CA ALA A 79 -8.66 9.55 -3.70
C ALA A 79 -9.36 9.23 -2.37
N THR A 80 -8.74 8.45 -1.47
CA THR A 80 -9.29 8.18 -0.14
C THR A 80 -9.55 9.47 0.62
N GLN A 81 -8.59 10.39 0.61
CA GLN A 81 -8.69 11.70 1.26
C GLN A 81 -9.82 12.55 0.66
N ALA A 82 -9.99 12.54 -0.66
CA ALA A 82 -11.08 13.24 -1.33
C ALA A 82 -12.44 12.66 -0.96
N ILE A 83 -12.59 11.33 -0.99
CA ILE A 83 -13.83 10.64 -0.61
C ILE A 83 -14.17 10.90 0.85
N ALA A 84 -13.19 10.78 1.76
CA ALA A 84 -13.39 11.04 3.19
C ALA A 84 -13.88 12.48 3.46
N ARG A 85 -13.30 13.48 2.78
CA ARG A 85 -13.77 14.87 2.86
C ARG A 85 -15.18 15.04 2.30
N ARG A 86 -15.52 14.38 1.19
CA ARG A 86 -16.89 14.39 0.63
C ARG A 86 -17.92 13.82 1.60
N LEU A 87 -17.52 12.87 2.46
CA LEU A 87 -18.39 12.26 3.48
C LEU A 87 -18.51 13.09 4.77
N GLY A 88 -17.87 14.26 4.83
CA GLY A 88 -17.90 15.19 5.96
C GLY A 88 -16.63 15.17 6.84
N GLY A 89 -15.54 14.56 6.37
CA GLY A 89 -14.28 14.45 7.10
C GLY A 89 -13.45 15.72 7.08
N ASN A 90 -12.68 15.96 8.15
CA ASN A 90 -11.82 17.15 8.31
C ASN A 90 -10.32 16.83 8.40
N GLY A 91 -9.89 15.64 7.97
CA GLY A 91 -8.50 15.18 8.12
C GLY A 91 -7.49 15.97 7.27
N LYS A 92 -6.25 16.05 7.76
CA LYS A 92 -5.13 16.71 7.06
C LYS A 92 -4.72 15.92 5.82
N PHE A 93 -4.42 16.62 4.72
CA PHE A 93 -4.08 16.00 3.43
C PHE A 93 -2.81 15.14 3.48
N GLY A 94 -1.66 15.75 3.81
CA GLY A 94 -0.35 15.07 3.76
C GLY A 94 -0.26 13.82 4.66
N PRO A 95 -0.64 13.88 5.94
CA PRO A 95 -0.62 12.73 6.83
C PRO A 95 -1.55 11.60 6.38
N THR A 96 -2.75 11.92 5.89
CA THR A 96 -3.69 10.87 5.43
C THR A 96 -3.15 10.12 4.21
N VAL A 97 -2.66 10.83 3.20
CA VAL A 97 -2.14 10.21 1.97
C VAL A 97 -0.92 9.34 2.29
N THR A 98 0.04 9.88 3.04
CA THR A 98 1.30 9.18 3.35
C THR A 98 1.09 7.99 4.29
N LEU A 99 0.26 8.12 5.33
CA LEU A 99 -0.08 7.01 6.22
C LEU A 99 -0.85 5.90 5.50
N PHE A 100 -1.74 6.28 4.59
CA PHE A 100 -2.45 5.31 3.77
C PHE A 100 -1.48 4.43 2.97
N VAL A 101 -0.52 5.05 2.28
CA VAL A 101 0.51 4.31 1.52
C VAL A 101 1.37 3.43 2.42
N VAL A 102 1.77 3.92 3.59
CA VAL A 102 2.54 3.13 4.57
C VAL A 102 1.73 1.92 5.04
N ILE A 103 0.47 2.09 5.43
CA ILE A 103 -0.39 0.98 5.87
C ILE A 103 -0.55 -0.04 4.73
N PHE A 104 -0.85 0.44 3.53
CA PHE A 104 -1.08 -0.41 2.37
C PHE A 104 0.11 -1.33 2.11
N TRP A 105 1.32 -0.76 2.00
CA TRP A 105 2.51 -1.55 1.73
C TRP A 105 3.06 -2.32 2.94
N ALA A 106 2.87 -1.80 4.17
CA ALA A 106 3.30 -2.51 5.38
C ALA A 106 2.46 -3.77 5.61
N THR A 107 1.17 -3.71 5.29
CA THR A 107 0.28 -4.86 5.41
C THR A 107 0.46 -5.85 4.27
N ASP A 108 0.85 -5.42 3.07
CA ASP A 108 1.10 -6.33 1.93
C ASP A 108 2.49 -7.02 1.98
N LEU A 109 3.44 -6.49 2.75
CA LEU A 109 4.79 -7.04 2.92
C LEU A 109 4.86 -8.55 3.22
N PRO A 110 4.09 -9.11 4.17
CA PRO A 110 4.12 -10.54 4.47
C PRO A 110 3.69 -11.40 3.29
N ARG A 111 2.71 -10.94 2.51
CA ARG A 111 2.26 -11.63 1.30
C ARG A 111 3.39 -11.62 0.27
N LEU A 112 4.01 -10.47 0.01
CA LEU A 112 5.11 -10.34 -0.94
C LEU A 112 6.34 -11.18 -0.52
N ALA A 113 6.64 -11.22 0.79
CA ALA A 113 7.72 -12.05 1.31
C ALA A 113 7.47 -13.55 1.10
N LEU A 114 6.22 -14.01 1.31
CA LEU A 114 5.82 -15.38 1.03
C LEU A 114 5.85 -15.69 -0.47
N ASP A 115 5.36 -14.78 -1.31
CA ASP A 115 5.37 -14.93 -2.77
C ASP A 115 6.79 -15.00 -3.34
N ALA A 116 7.75 -14.29 -2.73
CA ALA A 116 9.16 -14.39 -3.11
C ALA A 116 9.84 -15.71 -2.69
N CYS A 117 9.27 -16.45 -1.72
CA CYS A 117 9.85 -17.69 -1.19
C CYS A 117 9.15 -18.96 -1.69
N LEU A 118 7.89 -18.85 -2.10
CA LEU A 118 7.03 -19.97 -2.47
C LEU A 118 6.55 -19.79 -3.91
N PRO A 119 6.22 -20.88 -4.62
CA PRO A 119 5.58 -20.77 -5.92
C PRO A 119 4.32 -19.90 -5.84
N GLY A 120 4.19 -18.99 -6.81
CA GLY A 120 3.02 -18.12 -6.93
C GLY A 120 1.73 -18.92 -6.93
N ASP A 121 0.70 -18.38 -6.26
CA ASP A 121 -0.63 -18.98 -6.10
C ASP A 121 -0.74 -20.24 -5.21
N SER A 122 0.33 -20.59 -4.49
CA SER A 122 0.25 -21.63 -3.46
C SER A 122 -0.76 -21.27 -2.35
N TYR A 123 -1.39 -22.30 -1.74
CA TYR A 123 -2.36 -22.12 -0.64
C TYR A 123 -1.88 -21.13 0.47
N PRO A 124 -0.64 -21.21 0.99
CA PRO A 124 -0.16 -20.25 1.99
C PRO A 124 -0.09 -18.80 1.47
N VAL A 125 0.34 -18.59 0.23
CA VAL A 125 0.40 -17.24 -0.38
C VAL A 125 -1.00 -16.66 -0.53
N ARG A 126 -1.96 -17.47 -1.00
CA ARG A 126 -3.37 -17.06 -1.09
C ARG A 126 -3.97 -16.76 0.27
N ALA A 127 -3.75 -17.62 1.27
CA ALA A 127 -4.25 -17.40 2.62
C ALA A 127 -3.67 -16.11 3.22
N ALA A 128 -2.37 -15.88 3.05
CA ALA A 128 -1.72 -14.65 3.46
C ALA A 128 -2.32 -13.44 2.75
N ALA A 129 -2.56 -13.49 1.43
CA ALA A 129 -3.17 -12.39 0.69
C ALA A 129 -4.56 -12.00 1.22
N TRP A 130 -5.40 -12.98 1.58
CA TRP A 130 -6.69 -12.71 2.20
C TRP A 130 -6.55 -12.08 3.59
N ILE A 131 -5.66 -12.62 4.42
CA ILE A 131 -5.43 -12.13 5.78
C ILE A 131 -4.85 -10.72 5.77
N THR A 132 -3.81 -10.48 4.98
CA THR A 132 -3.15 -9.18 4.87
C THR A 132 -4.06 -8.12 4.28
N SER A 133 -4.87 -8.48 3.27
CA SER A 133 -5.88 -7.58 2.70
C SER A 133 -6.96 -7.20 3.71
N ALA A 134 -7.49 -8.16 4.47
CA ALA A 134 -8.47 -7.89 5.52
C ALA A 134 -7.88 -7.01 6.64
N PHE A 135 -6.63 -7.26 7.02
CA PHE A 135 -5.89 -6.47 8.01
C PHE A 135 -5.67 -5.04 7.50
N GLY A 136 -5.16 -4.87 6.29
CA GLY A 136 -4.95 -3.57 5.63
C GLY A 136 -6.24 -2.76 5.52
N TYR A 137 -7.35 -3.40 5.17
CA TYR A 137 -8.68 -2.79 5.16
C TYR A 137 -9.08 -2.27 6.54
N ALA A 138 -8.92 -3.08 7.59
CA ALA A 138 -9.23 -2.66 8.96
C ALA A 138 -8.36 -1.47 9.41
N PHE A 139 -7.06 -1.47 9.11
CA PHE A 139 -6.18 -0.34 9.43
C PHE A 139 -6.51 0.93 8.68
N ALA A 140 -6.81 0.83 7.38
CA ALA A 140 -7.24 1.98 6.61
C ALA A 140 -8.55 2.57 7.18
N ALA A 141 -9.49 1.73 7.62
CA ALA A 141 -10.73 2.20 8.22
C ALA A 141 -10.49 2.90 9.57
N LEU A 142 -9.58 2.37 10.41
CA LEU A 142 -9.16 3.01 11.66
C LEU A 142 -8.45 4.34 11.41
N LEU A 143 -7.55 4.39 10.42
CA LEU A 143 -6.86 5.62 10.01
C LEU A 143 -7.88 6.69 9.60
N ILE A 144 -8.82 6.38 8.71
CA ILE A 144 -9.80 7.36 8.22
C ILE A 144 -10.73 7.81 9.36
N ARG A 145 -11.20 6.88 10.19
CA ARG A 145 -12.00 7.22 11.38
C ARG A 145 -11.23 8.17 12.31
N GLY A 146 -9.98 7.86 12.61
CA GLY A 146 -9.10 8.67 13.45
C GLY A 146 -8.88 10.05 12.84
N GLN A 147 -8.33 10.09 11.63
CA GLN A 147 -7.95 11.33 10.93
C GLN A 147 -9.08 12.30 10.67
N HIS A 148 -10.22 11.78 10.22
CA HIS A 148 -11.34 12.59 9.75
C HIS A 148 -12.46 12.75 10.77
N HIS A 149 -12.32 12.17 11.98
CA HIS A 149 -13.36 12.12 13.01
C HIS A 149 -14.72 11.64 12.47
N LEU A 150 -14.68 10.75 11.48
CA LEU A 150 -15.87 10.23 10.81
C LEU A 150 -16.50 9.09 11.62
N PRO A 151 -17.84 8.92 11.55
CA PRO A 151 -18.49 7.70 12.00
C PRO A 151 -17.89 6.47 11.32
N THR A 152 -17.78 5.35 12.04
CA THR A 152 -17.16 4.11 11.54
C THR A 152 -17.75 3.65 10.21
N HIS A 153 -19.06 3.75 10.02
CA HIS A 153 -19.72 3.34 8.77
C HIS A 153 -19.26 4.17 7.55
N LYS A 154 -19.00 5.47 7.71
CA LYS A 154 -18.50 6.34 6.63
C LYS A 154 -17.03 6.08 6.32
N ALA A 155 -16.22 5.84 7.36
CA ALA A 155 -14.81 5.46 7.19
C ALA A 155 -14.68 4.14 6.41
N VAL A 156 -15.47 3.13 6.81
CA VAL A 156 -15.57 1.84 6.12
C VAL A 156 -15.99 2.03 4.66
N ALA A 157 -17.03 2.82 4.40
CA ALA A 157 -17.47 3.09 3.02
C ALA A 157 -16.39 3.74 2.16
N ALA A 158 -15.66 4.73 2.69
CA ALA A 158 -14.58 5.39 1.97
C ALA A 158 -13.45 4.40 1.60
N VAL A 159 -13.07 3.55 2.54
CA VAL A 159 -12.02 2.55 2.34
C VAL A 159 -12.48 1.45 1.37
N SER A 160 -13.74 1.02 1.42
CA SER A 160 -14.27 0.04 0.45
C SER A 160 -14.19 0.53 -0.99
N VAL A 161 -14.61 1.77 -1.24
CA VAL A 161 -14.54 2.38 -2.58
C VAL A 161 -13.08 2.45 -3.04
N GLN A 162 -12.19 2.83 -2.13
CA GLN A 162 -10.78 2.93 -2.44
C GLN A 162 -10.10 1.56 -2.65
N MET A 163 -10.47 0.52 -1.93
CA MET A 163 -9.96 -0.83 -2.18
C MET A 163 -10.46 -1.39 -3.52
N LEU A 164 -11.71 -1.09 -3.89
CA LEU A 164 -12.22 -1.39 -5.22
C LEU A 164 -11.43 -0.63 -6.31
N ALA A 165 -11.11 0.64 -6.08
CA ALA A 165 -10.26 1.42 -6.98
C ALA A 165 -8.83 0.86 -7.08
N ALA A 166 -8.25 0.40 -5.97
CA ALA A 166 -6.94 -0.24 -5.93
C ALA A 166 -6.94 -1.54 -6.75
N VAL A 167 -7.96 -2.37 -6.55
CA VAL A 167 -8.16 -3.60 -7.33
C VAL A 167 -8.36 -3.27 -8.80
N ALA A 168 -9.15 -2.26 -9.14
CA ALA A 168 -9.35 -1.83 -10.52
C ALA A 168 -8.04 -1.39 -11.17
N LEU A 169 -7.26 -0.52 -10.51
CA LEU A 169 -6.00 0.00 -11.02
C LEU A 169 -4.89 -1.06 -11.14
N LEU A 170 -4.82 -1.99 -10.18
CA LEU A 170 -3.73 -2.97 -10.10
C LEU A 170 -4.04 -4.30 -10.80
N LYS A 171 -5.32 -4.69 -10.92
CA LYS A 171 -5.72 -5.94 -11.59
C LYS A 171 -6.21 -5.75 -13.03
N PHE A 172 -6.61 -4.54 -13.43
CA PHE A 172 -6.95 -4.27 -14.84
C PHE A 172 -5.86 -3.41 -15.47
N PRO A 173 -4.88 -4.03 -16.14
CA PRO A 173 -4.00 -3.26 -17.01
C PRO A 173 -4.84 -2.62 -18.12
N PRO A 174 -4.57 -1.36 -18.49
CA PRO A 174 -5.13 -0.78 -19.71
C PRO A 174 -4.50 -1.51 -20.91
N GLY A 175 -5.19 -2.53 -21.42
CA GLY A 175 -4.79 -3.25 -22.64
C GLY A 175 -4.92 -4.76 -22.59
N ALA A 176 -6.05 -5.28 -22.10
CA ALA A 176 -6.50 -6.63 -22.49
C ALA A 176 -7.13 -6.58 -23.89
#